data_AF-A0A0N9DR60-F1
#
_entry.id   AF-A0A0N9DR60-F1
#
_cell.length_a   1.000
_cell.length_b   1.000
_cell.length_c   1.000
_cell.angle_alpha   90.00
_cell.angle_beta   90.00
_cell.angle_gamma   90.00
#
_symmetry.space_group_name_H-M   'P 1'
#
loop_
_entity.id
_entity.type
_entity.pdbx_description
1 polymer ?
#
loop_
_entity_poly.entity_id
_entity_poly.type
_entity_poly.pdbx_seq_one_letter_code
_entity_poly.pdbx_strand_id
1 'polypeptide(L)' 'HLNGFNFNQSVVDSQGRVINTWADIINRANLGMEVMHERNAHNFPLDLAAVDVPSTNG' A
#
# COMPACT_ATOMS: atom_id res chain seq x y z
N HIS A 1 6.54 6.09 8.81
CA HIS A 1 6.43 5.09 7.74
C HIS A 1 7.30 5.55 6.58
N LEU A 2 8.49 4.98 6.39
CA LEU A 2 9.39 5.30 5.27
C LEU A 2 9.60 4.02 4.47
N ASN A 3 8.92 3.92 3.33
CA ASN A 3 8.90 2.72 2.50
C ASN A 3 9.87 2.87 1.31
N GLY A 4 10.12 1.74 0.63
CA GLY A 4 10.88 1.72 -0.63
C GLY A 4 10.20 2.49 -1.76
N PHE A 5 10.90 2.63 -2.88
CA PHE A 5 10.38 3.34 -4.04
C PHE A 5 9.08 2.72 -4.58
N ASN A 6 8.14 3.59 -4.97
CA ASN A 6 6.88 3.20 -5.58
C ASN A 6 6.88 3.65 -7.06
N PHE A 7 6.83 2.67 -7.97
CA PHE A 7 6.76 2.90 -9.41
C PHE A 7 5.51 2.27 -10.04
N ASN A 8 4.44 2.13 -9.26
CA ASN A 8 3.17 1.60 -9.76
C ASN A 8 2.67 2.47 -10.92
N GLN A 9 2.35 1.84 -12.05
CA GLN A 9 1.81 2.48 -13.25
C GLN A 9 2.69 3.62 -13.81
N SER A 10 4.01 3.56 -13.58
CA SER A 10 4.93 4.65 -13.94
C SER A 10 5.24 4.79 -15.44
N VAL A 11 4.79 3.86 -16.28
CA VAL A 11 4.97 3.92 -17.74
C VAL A 11 3.61 3.96 -18.43
N VAL A 12 3.41 4.97 -19.28
CA VAL A 12 2.15 5.25 -19.99
C VAL A 12 2.42 5.49 -21.47
N ASP A 13 1.57 5.01 -22.36
CA ASP A 13 1.65 5.28 -23.80
C ASP A 13 1.14 6.68 -24.17
N SER A 14 1.27 7.07 -25.44
CA SER A 14 0.78 8.37 -25.93
C SER A 14 -0.75 8.53 -25.89
N GLN A 15 -1.50 7.45 -25.64
CA GLN A 15 -2.96 7.45 -25.49
C GLN A 15 -3.39 7.47 -24.02
N GLY A 16 -2.46 7.51 -23.07
CA GLY A 16 -2.76 7.51 -21.64
C GLY A 16 -3.00 6.11 -21.04
N ARG A 17 -2.67 5.03 -21.76
CA ARG A 17 -2.83 3.66 -21.24
C ARG A 17 -1.57 3.22 -20.49
N VAL A 18 -1.78 2.61 -19.33
CA VAL A 18 -0.70 2.06 -18.51
C VAL A 18 -0.04 0.88 -19.23
N ILE A 19 1.27 0.91 -19.35
CA ILE A 19 2.09 -0.22 -19.79
C ILE A 19 2.64 -0.90 -18.53
N ASN A 20 2.23 -2.14 -18.28
CA ASN A 20 2.70 -2.88 -17.10
C ASN A 20 4.21 -3.14 -17.18
N THR A 21 4.87 -2.92 -16.05
CA THR A 21 6.30 -3.18 -15.82
C THR A 21 6.49 -4.26 -14.75
N TRP A 22 7.74 -4.60 -14.44
CA TRP A 22 8.05 -5.47 -13.31
C TRP A 22 7.61 -4.89 -11.95
N ALA A 23 7.57 -3.56 -11.80
CA ALA A 23 7.08 -2.91 -10.58
C ALA A 23 5.58 -3.20 -10.35
N ASP A 24 4.78 -3.23 -11.43
CA ASP A 24 3.35 -3.55 -11.34
C ASP A 24 3.10 -5.02 -10.95
N ILE A 25 3.99 -5.93 -11.33
CA ILE A 25 3.92 -7.34 -10.91
C ILE A 25 4.24 -7.48 -9.42
N ILE A 26 5.26 -6.78 -8.93
CA ILE A 26 5.60 -6.74 -7.50
C ILE A 26 4.43 -6.14 -6.70
N ASN A 27 3.80 -5.08 -7.20
CA ASN A 27 2.63 -4.49 -6.56
C ASN A 27 1.47 -5.47 -6.43
N ARG A 28 1.19 -6.30 -7.45
CA ARG A 28 0.15 -7.34 -7.38
C ARG A 28 0.46 -8.40 -6.33
N ALA A 29 1.73 -8.81 -6.22
CA ALA A 29 2.15 -9.74 -5.17
C ALA A 29 1.96 -9.13 -3.77
N ASN A 30 2.32 -7.85 -3.60
CA ASN A 30 2.12 -7.13 -2.34
C ASN A 30 0.65 -7.03 -1.96
N LEU A 31 -0.26 -6.72 -2.91
CA LEU A 31 -1.70 -6.71 -2.67
C LEU A 31 -2.23 -8.07 -2.22
N GLY A 32 -1.74 -9.16 -2.83
CA GLY A 32 -2.11 -10.52 -2.43
C GLY A 32 -1.71 -10.83 -0.98
N MET A 33 -0.56 -10.33 -0.53
CA MET A 33 -0.11 -10.45 0.85
C MET A 33 -0.95 -9.58 1.79
N GLU A 34 -1.19 -8.32 1.44
CA GLU A 34 -1.96 -7.35 2.24
C GLU A 34 -3.38 -7.84 2.51
N VAL A 35 -4.11 -8.29 1.48
CA VAL A 35 -5.51 -8.74 1.61
C VAL A 35 -5.63 -10.01 2.45
N MET A 36 -4.61 -10.88 2.43
CA MET A 36 -4.64 -12.15 3.16
C MET A 36 -4.04 -12.06 4.57
N HIS A 37 -3.19 -11.06 4.82
CA HIS A 37 -2.59 -10.82 6.13
C HIS A 37 -3.67 -10.39 7.13
N GLU A 38 -3.59 -10.92 8.36
CA GLU A 38 -4.52 -10.61 9.46
C GLU A 38 -6.02 -10.62 9.08
N ARG A 39 -6.44 -11.61 8.28
CA ARG A 39 -7.78 -11.79 7.68
C ARG A 39 -9.02 -11.58 8.56
N ASN A 40 -8.88 -11.55 9.89
CA ASN A 40 -9.97 -11.34 10.86
C ASN A 40 -9.72 -10.15 11.82
N ALA A 41 -8.60 -9.42 11.70
CA ALA A 41 -8.26 -8.28 12.55
C ALA A 41 -8.66 -6.93 11.92
N HIS A 42 -8.89 -6.93 10.60
CA HIS A 42 -9.29 -5.74 9.85
C HIS A 42 -10.81 -5.58 9.82
N ASN A 43 -11.34 -4.72 10.69
CA ASN A 43 -12.76 -4.33 10.69
C ASN A 43 -13.01 -2.99 9.97
N PHE A 44 -11.95 -2.32 9.54
CA PHE A 44 -11.97 -1.04 8.84
C PHE A 44 -11.13 -1.13 7.55
N PRO A 45 -11.47 -0.37 6.49
CA PRO A 45 -10.89 -0.54 5.16
C PRO A 45 -9.45 -0.03 5.00
N LEU A 46 -8.89 0.69 5.98
CA LEU A 46 -7.52 1.18 5.97
C LEU A 46 -6.79 0.63 7.19
N ASP A 47 -5.68 -0.07 6.98
CA ASP A 47 -4.77 -0.43 8.06
C ASP A 47 -3.95 0.80 8.47
N LEU A 48 -4.41 1.45 9.54
CA LEU A 48 -3.73 2.60 10.13
C LEU A 48 -3.48 2.32 11.61
N ALA A 49 -2.24 1.99 11.96
CA ALA A 49 -1.82 1.94 13.35
C ALA A 49 -1.69 3.37 13.90
N ALA A 50 -2.72 3.85 14.59
CA ALA A 50 -2.63 5.08 15.37
C ALA A 50 -1.69 4.85 16.55
N VAL A 51 -0.57 5.56 16.57
CA VAL A 51 0.22 5.70 17.81
C VAL A 51 -0.53 6.70 18.67
N ASP A 52 -1.27 6.23 19.67
CA ASP A 52 -1.76 7.10 20.74
C ASP A 52 -0.54 7.63 21.49
N VAL A 53 -0.17 8.89 21.21
CA VAL A 53 0.75 9.63 22.07
C VAL A 53 -0.05 9.94 23.33
N PRO A 54 0.34 9.44 24.53
CA PRO A 54 -0.34 9.84 25.74
C PRO A 54 -0.12 11.35 25.89
N SER A 55 -1.21 12.12 25.89
CA SER A 55 -1.16 13.50 26.34
C SER A 55 -0.80 13.48 27.82
N THR A 56 0.49 13.56 28.12
CA THR A 56 0.97 13.93 29.45
C THR A 56 0.72 15.42 29.63
N ASN A 57 -0.54 15.78 29.84
CA ASN A 57 -0.88 17.07 30.43
C ASN A 57 -0.69 16.93 31.94
N GLY A 58 0.46 17.41 32.42
CA GLY A 58 0.73 17.75 33.81
C GLY A 58 1.35 19.13 33.83
#